data_AF-A0A916QGE8-F1
#
_entry.id   AF-A0A916QGE8-F1
#
_cell.length_a   1.000
_cell.length_b   1.000
_cell.length_c   1.000
_cell.angle_alpha   90.00
_cell.angle_beta   90.00
_cell.angle_gamma   90.00
#
_symmetry.space_group_name_H-M   'P 1'
#
loop_
_entity.id
_entity.type
_entity.pdbx_description
1 polymer ?
#
loop_
_entity_poly.entity_id
_entity_poly.type
_entity_poly.pdbx_seq_one_letter_code
_entity_poly.pdbx_strand_id
1 'polypeptide(L)'
;MILKKYHSQVSLAHLRHDARTNLEGTTALGLVKTAQKFNLKTEAFKADMSLFNTADIQYPFIAHVFKEGELLHYYVVLKNTKNYLVIADPDPDVGVVKMTKEKFAQEWTGFVLFMVPDDEFEPVKEKKRNLWSLFPYMFKQKWQVHLDEKKDIAHLMPEIKAKDELQIVIYLPVNKIGSIKKGQAIHMSLPNSSETTDRLSGKVATVGVYPVNIHGASVYEVICKMKVPSR
;
A
#
# COMPACT_ATOMS: atom_id res chain seq x y z
N MET A 1 -13.48 1.44 -7.04
CA MET A 1 -14.05 1.16 -8.39
C MET A 1 -14.03 -0.33 -8.73
N ILE A 2 -12.92 -1.03 -8.50
CA ILE A 2 -12.81 -2.49 -8.69
C ILE A 2 -13.95 -3.25 -7.99
N LEU A 3 -14.14 -3.08 -6.68
CA LEU A 3 -15.23 -3.73 -5.94
C LEU A 3 -16.63 -3.44 -6.52
N LYS A 4 -16.85 -2.21 -7.01
CA LYS A 4 -18.12 -1.81 -7.65
C LYS A 4 -18.36 -2.55 -8.97
N LYS A 5 -17.30 -2.88 -9.73
CA LYS A 5 -17.40 -3.71 -10.94
C LYS A 5 -17.95 -5.10 -10.62
N TYR A 6 -17.64 -5.63 -9.44
CA TYR A 6 -18.13 -6.91 -8.93
C TYR A 6 -19.34 -6.74 -7.97
N HIS A 7 -20.13 -5.68 -8.17
CA HIS A 7 -21.40 -5.41 -7.47
C HIS A 7 -21.32 -5.17 -5.95
N SER A 8 -20.12 -4.99 -5.40
CA SER A 8 -19.92 -4.58 -4.00
C SER A 8 -20.11 -3.06 -3.82
N GLN A 9 -20.75 -2.69 -2.72
CA GLN A 9 -20.97 -1.34 -2.24
C GLN A 9 -20.32 -1.19 -0.86
N VAL A 10 -19.07 -0.71 -0.84
CA VAL A 10 -18.28 -0.50 0.36
C VAL A 10 -17.93 0.99 0.47
N SER A 11 -18.04 1.53 1.68
CA SER A 11 -17.72 2.93 1.97
C SER A 11 -16.22 3.22 1.75
N LEU A 12 -15.92 4.40 1.22
CA LEU A 12 -14.53 4.81 1.00
C LEU A 12 -13.73 4.86 2.32
N ALA A 13 -14.37 5.22 3.43
CA ALA A 13 -13.76 5.24 4.74
C ALA A 13 -13.30 3.85 5.20
N HIS A 14 -14.13 2.82 5.00
CA HIS A 14 -13.75 1.44 5.31
C HIS A 14 -12.56 0.99 4.43
N LEU A 15 -12.62 1.27 3.13
CA LEU A 15 -11.52 0.93 2.22
C LEU A 15 -10.20 1.62 2.61
N ARG A 16 -10.25 2.91 3.00
CA ARG A 16 -9.08 3.66 3.49
C ARG A 16 -8.52 3.07 4.78
N HIS A 17 -9.40 2.72 5.72
CA HIS A 17 -8.98 2.07 6.95
C HIS A 17 -8.27 0.73 6.68
N ASP A 18 -8.89 -0.11 5.83
CA ASP A 18 -8.33 -1.41 5.52
C ASP A 18 -7.01 -1.33 4.76
N ALA A 19 -6.90 -0.36 3.86
CA ALA A 19 -5.68 -0.11 3.09
C ALA A 19 -4.61 0.63 3.89
N ARG A 20 -4.91 1.01 5.14
CA ARG A 20 -4.07 1.83 6.01
C ARG A 20 -3.63 3.13 5.34
N THR A 21 -4.54 3.74 4.59
CA THR A 21 -4.30 5.04 3.95
C THR A 21 -4.00 6.09 5.00
N ASN A 22 -2.88 6.80 4.85
CA ASN A 22 -2.46 7.90 5.72
C ASN A 22 -2.34 9.21 4.89
N LEU A 23 -1.74 10.26 5.48
CA LEU A 23 -1.53 11.55 4.81
C LEU A 23 -0.60 11.46 3.59
N GLU A 24 0.26 10.43 3.53
CA GLU A 24 1.18 10.18 2.41
C GLU A 24 0.55 9.34 1.30
N GLY A 25 -0.68 8.86 1.51
CA GLY A 25 -1.46 8.13 0.51
C GLY A 25 -1.65 6.66 0.86
N THR A 26 -1.78 5.84 -0.18
CA THR A 26 -2.03 4.39 -0.06
C THR A 26 -0.95 3.60 -0.76
N THR A 27 -0.42 2.58 -0.08
CA THR A 27 0.62 1.72 -0.63
C THR A 27 0.02 0.64 -1.52
N ALA A 28 0.78 0.16 -2.50
CA ALA A 28 0.34 -0.96 -3.33
C ALA A 28 0.12 -2.25 -2.50
N LEU A 29 0.93 -2.46 -1.44
CA LEU A 29 0.68 -3.52 -0.47
C LEU A 29 -0.64 -3.34 0.28
N GLY A 30 -0.96 -2.11 0.68
CA GLY A 30 -2.24 -1.77 1.29
C GLY A 30 -3.41 -2.10 0.37
N LEU A 31 -3.32 -1.75 -0.91
CA LEU A 31 -4.33 -2.11 -1.93
C LEU A 31 -4.49 -3.62 -2.07
N VAL A 32 -3.38 -4.36 -2.17
CA VAL A 32 -3.39 -5.83 -2.28
C VAL A 32 -4.00 -6.47 -1.04
N LYS A 33 -3.61 -6.02 0.16
CA LYS A 33 -4.14 -6.57 1.42
C LYS A 33 -5.61 -6.27 1.60
N THR A 34 -6.07 -5.09 1.19
CA THR A 34 -7.50 -4.75 1.19
C THR A 34 -8.25 -5.62 0.20
N ALA A 35 -7.78 -5.77 -1.04
CA ALA A 35 -8.42 -6.64 -2.03
C ALA A 35 -8.54 -8.09 -1.53
N GLN A 36 -7.49 -8.64 -0.92
CA GLN A 36 -7.50 -9.98 -0.31
C GLN A 36 -8.53 -10.12 0.82
N LYS A 37 -8.79 -9.08 1.63
CA LYS A 37 -9.84 -9.10 2.66
C LYS A 37 -11.26 -9.19 2.06
N PHE A 38 -11.42 -8.78 0.81
CA PHE A 38 -12.68 -8.89 0.07
C PHE A 38 -12.70 -10.11 -0.84
N ASN A 39 -11.84 -11.12 -0.62
CA ASN A 39 -11.78 -12.35 -1.43
C ASN A 39 -11.56 -12.04 -2.93
N LEU A 40 -10.70 -11.05 -3.21
CA LEU A 40 -10.18 -10.82 -4.54
C LEU A 40 -8.78 -11.43 -4.62
N LYS A 41 -8.58 -12.31 -5.60
CA LYS A 41 -7.25 -12.70 -6.05
C LYS A 41 -6.58 -11.49 -6.70
N THR A 42 -5.33 -11.23 -6.29
CA THR A 42 -4.54 -10.10 -6.77
C THR A 42 -3.32 -10.57 -7.53
N GLU A 43 -3.07 -9.99 -8.70
CA GLU A 43 -1.85 -10.21 -9.46
C GLU A 43 -1.25 -8.85 -9.79
N ALA A 44 0.01 -8.65 -9.43
CA ALA A 44 0.73 -7.43 -9.77
C ALA A 44 2.10 -7.75 -10.31
N PHE A 45 2.44 -7.06 -11.38
CA PHE A 45 3.66 -7.26 -12.12
C PHE A 45 4.03 -5.98 -12.87
N LYS A 46 5.25 -5.95 -13.39
CA LYS A 46 5.72 -4.88 -14.26
C LYS A 46 5.45 -5.28 -15.71
N ALA A 47 4.92 -4.35 -16.49
CA ALA A 47 4.60 -4.49 -17.89
C ALA A 47 5.03 -3.23 -18.66
N ASP A 48 4.96 -3.29 -19.98
CA ASP A 48 5.16 -2.16 -20.88
C ASP A 48 3.94 -1.95 -21.79
N MET A 49 4.00 -0.98 -22.70
CA MET A 49 2.85 -0.63 -23.54
C MET A 49 2.36 -1.76 -24.46
N SER A 50 3.15 -2.82 -24.66
CA SER A 50 2.71 -4.03 -25.38
C SER A 50 1.58 -4.75 -24.65
N LEU A 51 1.39 -4.53 -23.34
CA LEU A 51 0.27 -5.04 -22.57
C LEU A 51 -1.08 -4.74 -23.25
N PHE A 52 -1.21 -3.54 -23.84
CA PHE A 52 -2.44 -3.09 -24.53
C PHE A 52 -2.64 -3.68 -25.93
N ASN A 53 -1.70 -4.48 -26.43
CA ASN A 53 -1.83 -5.23 -27.68
C ASN A 53 -2.39 -6.63 -27.45
N THR A 54 -2.46 -7.09 -26.19
CA THR A 54 -2.99 -8.40 -25.83
C THR A 54 -4.52 -8.40 -25.86
N ALA A 55 -5.12 -9.41 -26.49
CA ALA A 55 -6.57 -9.47 -26.71
C ALA A 55 -7.37 -9.83 -25.44
N ASP A 56 -6.73 -10.47 -24.46
CA ASP A 56 -7.33 -11.07 -23.26
C ASP A 56 -7.12 -10.23 -21.99
N ILE A 57 -6.62 -9.00 -22.12
CA ILE A 57 -6.43 -8.11 -20.98
C ILE A 57 -7.75 -7.83 -20.26
N GLN A 58 -7.75 -8.03 -18.94
CA GLN A 58 -8.94 -7.86 -18.12
C GLN A 58 -9.07 -6.41 -17.62
N TYR A 59 -10.25 -5.83 -17.77
CA TYR A 59 -10.58 -4.51 -17.22
C TYR A 59 -11.69 -4.60 -16.16
N PRO A 60 -11.68 -3.72 -15.14
CA PRO A 60 -10.68 -2.70 -14.87
C PRO A 60 -9.46 -3.24 -14.11
N PHE A 61 -8.33 -2.57 -14.25
CA PHE A 61 -7.14 -2.81 -13.41
C PHE A 61 -6.55 -1.49 -12.89
N ILE A 62 -5.69 -1.56 -11.89
CA ILE A 62 -5.03 -0.39 -11.31
C ILE A 62 -3.65 -0.24 -11.95
N ALA A 63 -3.31 0.96 -12.43
CA ALA A 63 -2.00 1.34 -12.91
C ALA A 63 -1.36 2.32 -11.94
N HIS A 64 -0.10 2.08 -11.58
CA HIS A 64 0.69 3.04 -10.81
C HIS A 64 1.39 4.01 -11.75
N VAL A 65 1.28 5.30 -11.45
CA VAL A 65 1.75 6.37 -12.33
C VAL A 65 2.54 7.41 -11.55
N PHE A 66 3.43 8.08 -12.25
CA PHE A 66 4.07 9.32 -11.83
C PHE A 66 3.41 10.46 -12.59
N LYS A 67 2.26 10.91 -12.06
CA LYS A 67 1.42 11.92 -12.70
C LYS A 67 2.19 13.24 -12.77
N GLU A 68 2.24 13.81 -13.98
CA GLU A 68 2.92 15.08 -14.28
C GLU A 68 4.40 15.14 -13.86
N GLY A 69 5.04 13.98 -13.65
CA GLY A 69 6.45 13.91 -13.26
C GLY A 69 6.74 14.35 -11.82
N GLU A 70 5.72 14.48 -10.97
CA GLU A 70 5.88 14.99 -9.59
C GLU A 70 5.14 14.16 -8.55
N LEU A 71 4.04 13.50 -8.93
CA LEU A 71 3.14 12.84 -7.98
C LEU A 71 3.06 11.33 -8.20
N LEU A 72 3.48 10.54 -7.20
CA LEU A 72 3.17 9.11 -7.18
C LEU A 72 1.68 8.91 -6.94
N HIS A 73 1.02 8.26 -7.89
CA HIS A 73 -0.44 8.21 -7.96
C HIS A 73 -0.92 6.89 -8.57
N TYR A 74 -2.25 6.70 -8.60
CA TYR A 74 -2.87 5.53 -9.21
C TYR A 74 -4.02 5.92 -10.12
N TYR A 75 -4.07 5.29 -11.29
CA TYR A 75 -5.24 5.31 -12.17
C TYR A 75 -5.94 3.95 -12.15
N VAL A 76 -7.25 3.97 -12.35
CA VAL A 76 -7.99 2.76 -12.73
C VAL A 76 -8.18 2.76 -14.23
N VAL A 77 -7.54 1.84 -14.95
CA VAL A 77 -7.71 1.70 -16.39
C VAL A 77 -9.01 0.93 -16.65
N LEU A 78 -9.95 1.57 -17.33
CA LEU A 78 -11.30 1.05 -17.55
C LEU A 78 -11.47 0.42 -18.93
N LYS A 79 -10.80 0.95 -19.94
CA LYS A 79 -10.94 0.49 -21.33
C LYS A 79 -9.74 0.90 -22.17
N ASN A 80 -9.35 0.05 -23.11
CA ASN A 80 -8.41 0.35 -24.18
C ASN A 80 -9.16 0.54 -25.51
N THR A 81 -8.67 1.47 -26.32
CA THR A 81 -9.09 1.68 -27.71
C THR A 81 -7.87 1.81 -28.59
N LYS A 82 -8.05 2.05 -29.90
CA LYS A 82 -6.91 2.17 -30.83
C LYS A 82 -5.89 3.22 -30.35
N ASN A 83 -6.36 4.43 -30.01
CA ASN A 83 -5.50 5.59 -29.75
C ASN A 83 -5.52 6.08 -28.29
N TYR A 84 -6.54 5.72 -27.51
CA TYR A 84 -6.72 6.23 -26.15
C TYR A 84 -7.07 5.14 -25.16
N LEU A 85 -6.74 5.40 -23.89
CA LEU A 85 -7.24 4.67 -22.73
C LEU A 85 -8.34 5.49 -22.07
N VAL A 86 -9.38 4.81 -21.59
CA VAL A 86 -10.32 5.39 -20.63
C VAL A 86 -9.79 5.06 -19.26
N ILE A 87 -9.39 6.09 -18.52
CA ILE A 87 -8.87 5.97 -17.15
C ILE A 87 -9.79 6.69 -16.19
N ALA A 88 -9.81 6.23 -14.95
CA ALA A 88 -10.40 6.96 -13.85
C ALA A 88 -9.29 7.39 -12.89
N ASP A 89 -9.12 8.69 -12.79
CA ASP A 89 -8.26 9.35 -11.82
C ASP A 89 -9.07 9.60 -10.54
N PRO A 90 -8.61 9.13 -9.36
CA PRO A 90 -9.29 9.42 -8.09
C PRO A 90 -9.19 10.89 -7.67
N ASP A 91 -8.42 11.72 -8.38
CA ASP A 91 -8.45 13.18 -8.28
C ASP A 91 -9.88 13.70 -8.55
N PRO A 92 -10.52 14.38 -7.58
CA PRO A 92 -11.92 14.80 -7.67
C PRO A 92 -12.17 15.79 -8.81
N ASP A 93 -11.15 16.52 -9.27
CA ASP A 93 -11.25 17.49 -10.35
C ASP A 93 -11.10 16.85 -11.75
N VAL A 94 -10.70 15.57 -11.80
CA VAL A 94 -10.46 14.83 -13.05
C VAL A 94 -11.51 13.73 -13.26
N GLY A 95 -11.63 12.79 -12.33
CA GLY A 95 -12.54 11.65 -12.47
C GLY A 95 -12.26 10.77 -13.69
N VAL A 96 -13.30 10.45 -14.48
CA VAL A 96 -13.18 9.55 -15.64
C VAL A 96 -12.88 10.33 -16.90
N VAL A 97 -11.71 10.10 -17.51
CA VAL A 97 -11.24 10.82 -18.69
C VAL A 97 -10.70 9.88 -19.77
N LYS A 98 -10.68 10.38 -21.01
CA LYS A 98 -9.94 9.75 -22.10
C LYS A 98 -8.52 10.33 -22.12
N MET A 99 -7.52 9.46 -22.06
CA MET A 99 -6.11 9.81 -22.09
C MET A 99 -5.46 9.16 -23.31
N THR A 100 -4.61 9.89 -24.03
CA THR A 100 -3.85 9.31 -25.14
C THR A 100 -2.86 8.25 -24.62
N LYS A 101 -2.56 7.23 -25.44
CA LYS A 101 -1.59 6.20 -25.04
C LYS A 101 -0.21 6.77 -24.81
N GLU A 102 0.15 7.81 -25.56
CA GLU A 102 1.42 8.52 -25.44
C GLU A 102 1.54 9.22 -24.08
N LYS A 103 0.49 9.96 -23.66
CA LYS A 103 0.46 10.60 -22.33
C LYS A 103 0.49 9.55 -21.22
N PHE A 104 -0.31 8.49 -21.35
CA PHE A 104 -0.30 7.41 -20.37
C PHE A 104 1.08 6.76 -20.25
N ALA A 105 1.77 6.50 -21.37
CA ALA A 105 3.11 5.91 -21.37
C ALA A 105 4.15 6.78 -20.67
N GLN A 106 4.01 8.11 -20.73
CA GLN A 106 4.89 9.05 -20.04
C GLN A 106 4.69 9.02 -18.52
N GLU A 107 3.45 8.88 -18.06
CA GLU A 107 3.12 8.87 -16.64
C GLU A 107 3.24 7.45 -16.04
N TRP A 108 3.04 6.39 -16.82
CA TRP A 108 2.96 5.03 -16.30
C TRP A 108 4.33 4.47 -15.90
N THR A 109 4.43 4.00 -14.66
CA THR A 109 5.69 3.43 -14.16
C THR A 109 5.93 1.99 -14.60
N GLY A 110 5.05 1.43 -15.43
CA GLY A 110 5.03 0.02 -15.83
C GLY A 110 4.38 -0.92 -14.81
N PHE A 111 4.01 -0.45 -13.60
CA PHE A 111 3.41 -1.32 -12.59
C PHE A 111 1.89 -1.37 -12.75
N VAL A 112 1.35 -2.59 -12.74
CA VAL A 112 -0.09 -2.87 -12.81
C VAL A 112 -0.51 -3.82 -11.71
N LEU A 113 -1.76 -3.69 -11.30
CA LEU A 113 -2.40 -4.53 -10.29
C LEU A 113 -3.78 -4.95 -10.79
N PHE A 114 -3.88 -6.22 -11.14
CA PHE A 114 -5.11 -6.92 -11.49
C PHE A 114 -5.76 -7.49 -10.24
N MET A 115 -7.09 -7.45 -10.22
CA MET A 115 -7.90 -7.92 -9.11
C MET A 115 -9.15 -8.59 -9.67
N VAL A 116 -9.33 -9.86 -9.35
CA VAL A 116 -10.47 -10.66 -9.77
C VAL A 116 -11.07 -11.39 -8.56
N PRO A 117 -12.39 -11.61 -8.52
CA PRO A 117 -13.03 -12.51 -7.57
C PRO A 117 -12.32 -13.86 -7.55
N ASP A 118 -12.04 -14.37 -6.36
CA ASP A 118 -11.77 -15.79 -6.18
C ASP A 118 -13.08 -16.57 -5.94
N ASP A 119 -12.98 -17.87 -5.69
CA ASP A 119 -14.12 -18.77 -5.51
C ASP A 119 -14.94 -18.46 -4.23
N GLU A 120 -14.37 -17.71 -3.27
CA GLU A 120 -15.03 -17.31 -2.02
C GLU A 120 -15.57 -15.89 -2.07
N PHE A 121 -15.52 -15.21 -3.23
CA PHE A 121 -16.00 -13.85 -3.37
C PHE A 121 -17.53 -13.76 -3.27
N GLU A 122 -18.00 -12.91 -2.35
CA GLU A 122 -19.41 -12.51 -2.28
C GLU A 122 -19.55 -10.97 -2.35
N PRO A 123 -20.48 -10.43 -3.16
CA PRO A 123 -20.71 -8.99 -3.22
C PRO A 123 -21.13 -8.40 -1.86
N VAL A 124 -20.29 -7.52 -1.30
CA VAL A 124 -20.54 -6.86 -0.02
C VAL A 124 -21.40 -5.63 -0.23
N LYS A 125 -22.55 -5.53 0.43
CA LYS A 125 -23.40 -4.33 0.43
C LYS A 125 -23.47 -3.74 1.84
N GLU A 126 -22.65 -2.73 2.10
CA GLU A 126 -22.72 -2.01 3.37
C GLU A 126 -24.01 -1.19 3.45
N LYS A 127 -24.77 -1.40 4.53
CA LYS A 127 -25.89 -0.50 4.85
C LYS A 127 -25.34 0.91 5.02
N LYS A 128 -26.05 1.93 4.48
CA LYS A 128 -25.72 3.35 4.70
C LYS A 128 -25.58 3.59 6.20
N ARG A 129 -24.33 3.67 6.63
CA ARG A 129 -23.94 3.76 8.02
C ARG A 129 -23.88 5.25 8.36
N ASN A 130 -24.54 5.67 9.46
CA ASN A 130 -24.39 7.03 9.97
C ASN A 130 -22.89 7.33 10.17
N LEU A 131 -22.44 8.55 9.87
CA LEU A 131 -21.01 8.93 9.95
C LEU A 131 -20.35 8.52 11.30
N TRP A 132 -21.14 8.50 12.38
CA TRP A 132 -20.77 8.02 13.72
C TRP A 132 -20.29 6.55 13.77
N SER A 133 -20.83 5.68 12.93
CA SER A 133 -20.44 4.27 12.89
C SER A 133 -19.11 4.01 12.16
N LEU A 134 -18.50 5.06 11.58
CA LEU A 134 -17.16 5.02 10.99
C LEU A 134 -16.06 5.40 12.00
N PHE A 135 -16.43 5.92 13.19
CA PHE A 135 -15.47 6.31 14.24
C PHE A 135 -14.53 5.20 14.72
N PRO A 136 -14.94 3.93 14.88
CA PRO A 136 -14.04 2.88 15.38
C PRO A 136 -12.82 2.64 14.48
N TYR A 137 -12.93 2.96 13.19
CA TYR A 137 -11.83 2.87 12.22
C TYR A 137 -10.77 3.96 12.40
N MET A 138 -11.07 5.04 13.12
CA MET A 138 -10.13 6.13 13.39
C MET A 138 -9.25 5.87 14.62
N PHE A 139 -9.68 5.00 15.56
CA PHE A 139 -9.03 4.85 16.87
C PHE A 139 -8.38 3.47 17.12
N LYS A 140 -8.53 2.50 16.21
CA LYS A 140 -7.90 1.17 16.34
C LYS A 140 -6.54 1.11 15.65
N GLN A 141 -5.55 1.84 16.15
CA GLN A 141 -4.15 1.60 15.76
C GLN A 141 -3.44 0.78 16.84
N LYS A 142 -2.92 -0.39 16.45
CA LYS A 142 -1.94 -1.13 17.24
C LYS A 142 -0.62 -0.36 17.18
N TRP A 143 0.13 -0.34 18.28
CA TRP A 143 1.42 0.34 18.39
C TRP A 143 2.38 -0.14 17.29
N GLN A 144 2.69 0.73 16.34
CA GLN A 144 3.64 0.52 15.25
C GLN A 144 4.67 1.64 15.32
N VAL A 145 5.94 1.27 15.29
CA VAL A 145 7.04 2.24 15.28
C VAL A 145 7.62 2.27 13.88
N HIS A 146 7.56 3.46 13.27
CA HIS A 146 8.17 3.75 11.99
C HIS A 146 9.52 4.41 12.25
N LEU A 147 10.58 3.86 11.66
CA LEU A 147 11.92 4.44 11.73
C LEU A 147 12.20 5.11 10.39
N ASP A 148 12.20 6.43 10.36
CA ASP A 148 12.66 7.21 9.21
C ASP A 148 14.09 7.71 9.47
N GLU A 149 14.94 7.66 8.44
CA GLU A 149 16.35 8.09 8.51
C GLU A 149 16.48 9.63 8.56
N LYS A 150 15.42 10.39 8.23
CA LYS A 150 15.42 11.85 8.40
C LYS A 150 15.02 12.24 9.83
N LYS A 151 16.03 12.78 10.53
CA LYS A 151 15.95 13.47 11.82
C LYS A 151 14.72 14.38 11.90
N ASP A 152 13.74 13.99 12.71
CA ASP A 152 12.88 14.91 13.51
C ASP A 152 11.84 14.16 14.39
N ILE A 153 11.66 12.84 14.23
CA ILE A 153 10.74 12.04 15.09
C ILE A 153 11.43 11.57 16.40
N ALA A 154 12.59 12.12 16.74
CA ALA A 154 13.45 11.63 17.83
C ALA A 154 12.90 11.82 19.27
N HIS A 155 11.71 12.39 19.47
CA HIS A 155 11.26 12.80 20.81
C HIS A 155 9.98 12.11 21.32
N LEU A 156 9.39 11.19 20.55
CA LEU A 156 8.27 10.36 21.02
C LEU A 156 8.65 8.89 20.96
N MET A 157 9.72 8.52 21.69
CA MET A 157 10.08 7.11 21.86
C MET A 157 9.21 6.52 22.97
N PRO A 158 8.39 5.49 22.70
CA PRO A 158 7.53 4.92 23.72
C PRO A 158 8.38 4.28 24.83
N GLU A 159 7.96 4.44 26.08
CA GLU A 159 8.54 3.68 27.19
C GLU A 159 8.16 2.20 27.01
N ILE A 160 9.10 1.39 26.50
CA ILE A 160 8.84 -0.02 26.18
C ILE A 160 8.80 -0.85 27.47
N LYS A 161 7.62 -0.97 28.08
CA LYS A 161 7.42 -1.80 29.29
C LYS A 161 7.36 -3.28 28.88
N ALA A 162 8.19 -4.10 29.53
CA ALA A 162 8.48 -5.46 29.13
C ALA A 162 7.27 -6.41 29.22
N LYS A 163 6.78 -6.86 28.06
CA LYS A 163 6.23 -8.21 27.77
C LYS A 163 5.76 -8.39 26.32
N ASP A 164 5.78 -7.34 25.51
CA ASP A 164 5.16 -7.38 24.18
C ASP A 164 6.14 -7.53 23.02
N GLU A 165 5.67 -8.18 21.96
CA GLU A 165 6.33 -8.30 20.65
C GLU A 165 6.15 -6.97 19.90
N LEU A 166 7.24 -6.28 19.57
CA LEU A 166 7.21 -5.01 18.85
C LEU A 166 7.21 -5.25 17.34
N GLN A 167 6.29 -4.62 16.62
CA GLN A 167 6.36 -4.54 15.17
C GLN A 167 7.04 -3.25 14.75
N ILE A 168 8.17 -3.39 14.06
CA ILE A 168 8.92 -2.27 13.50
C ILE A 168 8.77 -2.29 12.00
N VAL A 169 8.44 -1.14 11.46
CA VAL A 169 8.34 -0.91 10.02
C VAL A 169 9.58 -0.16 9.57
N ILE A 170 10.35 -0.77 8.66
CA ILE A 170 11.56 -0.20 8.07
C ILE A 170 11.31 0.07 6.60
N TYR A 171 11.73 1.23 6.11
CA TYR A 171 11.65 1.59 4.70
C TYR A 171 13.02 1.45 4.05
N LEU A 172 13.12 0.58 3.05
CA LEU A 172 14.39 0.30 2.36
C LEU A 172 14.34 0.71 0.89
N PRO A 173 15.38 1.37 0.34
CA PRO A 173 15.43 1.66 -1.08
C PRO A 173 15.54 0.38 -1.93
N VAL A 174 15.12 0.48 -3.20
CA VAL A 174 15.05 -0.65 -4.15
C VAL A 174 16.35 -1.44 -4.25
N ASN A 175 17.51 -0.78 -4.18
CA ASN A 175 18.82 -1.43 -4.26
C ASN A 175 19.21 -2.24 -3.00
N LYS A 176 18.47 -2.13 -1.90
CA LYS A 176 18.72 -2.87 -0.64
C LYS A 176 17.75 -4.02 -0.41
N ILE A 177 16.59 -4.03 -1.08
CA ILE A 177 15.53 -5.01 -0.82
C ILE A 177 15.90 -6.44 -1.21
N GLY A 178 16.67 -6.62 -2.28
CA GLY A 178 17.07 -7.94 -2.78
C GLY A 178 17.90 -8.77 -1.80
N SER A 179 18.50 -8.11 -0.81
CA SER A 179 19.31 -8.74 0.23
C SER A 179 18.51 -9.14 1.48
N ILE A 180 17.22 -8.78 1.56
CA ILE A 180 16.36 -9.05 2.72
C ILE A 180 15.34 -10.13 2.40
N LYS A 181 15.24 -11.15 3.25
CA LYS A 181 14.29 -12.26 3.08
C LYS A 181 13.40 -12.43 4.30
N LYS A 182 12.16 -12.87 4.07
CA LYS A 182 11.25 -13.29 5.16
C LYS A 182 11.93 -14.38 6.01
N GLY A 183 11.85 -14.23 7.33
CA GLY A 183 12.46 -15.14 8.31
C GLY A 183 13.93 -14.84 8.64
N GLN A 184 14.58 -13.93 7.92
CA GLN A 184 15.94 -13.48 8.22
C GLN A 184 16.02 -12.90 9.62
N ALA A 185 17.03 -13.31 10.39
CA ALA A 185 17.31 -12.74 11.70
C ALA A 185 17.77 -11.28 11.54
N ILE A 186 17.22 -10.39 12.37
CA ILE A 186 17.59 -8.99 12.39
C ILE A 186 17.90 -8.56 13.82
N HIS A 187 18.97 -7.78 13.94
CA HIS A 187 19.38 -7.14 15.18
C HIS A 187 19.37 -5.64 14.94
N MET A 188 18.78 -4.89 15.86
CA MET A 188 18.78 -3.44 15.76
C MET A 188 18.91 -2.80 17.14
N SER A 189 19.52 -1.64 17.13
CA SER A 189 19.70 -0.81 18.32
C SER A 189 18.72 0.33 18.23
N LEU A 190 17.85 0.47 19.23
CA LEU A 190 16.92 1.58 19.34
C LEU A 190 17.26 2.42 20.57
N PRO A 191 17.43 3.74 20.43
CA PRO A 191 17.40 4.61 21.59
C PRO A 191 16.03 4.53 22.28
N ASN A 192 15.99 4.77 23.59
CA ASN A 192 14.76 4.86 24.36
C ASN A 192 14.64 6.22 25.08
N SER A 193 13.51 6.43 25.74
CA SER A 193 13.19 7.66 26.47
C SER A 193 14.14 7.99 27.63
N SER A 194 14.99 7.05 28.04
CA SER A 194 16.03 7.25 29.06
C SER A 194 17.42 7.51 28.45
N GLU A 195 17.49 7.86 27.16
CA GLU A 195 18.72 8.06 26.38
C GLU A 195 19.66 6.84 26.34
N THR A 196 19.14 5.67 26.73
CA THR A 196 19.87 4.39 26.64
C THR A 196 19.47 3.67 25.36
N THR A 197 20.31 2.72 24.91
CA THR A 197 20.03 1.94 23.69
C THR A 197 19.58 0.53 24.03
N ASP A 198 18.37 0.17 23.61
CA ASP A 198 17.87 -1.20 23.67
C ASP A 198 18.30 -1.98 22.43
N ARG A 199 18.93 -3.13 22.66
CA ARG A 199 19.27 -4.07 21.59
C ARG A 199 18.11 -5.03 21.39
N LEU A 200 17.41 -4.86 20.28
CA LEU A 200 16.31 -5.71 19.89
C LEU A 200 16.81 -6.81 18.97
N SER A 201 16.28 -8.02 19.17
CA SER A 201 16.49 -9.15 18.26
C SER A 201 15.16 -9.67 17.76
N GLY A 202 15.11 -10.04 16.49
CA GLY A 202 13.87 -10.43 15.86
C GLY A 202 14.07 -11.08 14.51
N LYS A 203 12.98 -11.17 13.77
CA LYS A 203 12.99 -11.68 12.40
C LYS A 203 12.19 -10.77 11.49
N VAL A 204 12.60 -10.75 10.23
CA VAL A 204 11.80 -10.17 9.15
C VAL A 204 10.51 -10.98 9.02
N ALA A 205 9.38 -10.36 9.34
CA ALA A 205 8.06 -10.97 9.26
C ALA A 205 7.52 -10.93 7.83
N THR A 206 7.70 -9.78 7.18
CA THR A 206 7.22 -9.51 5.82
C THR A 206 8.22 -8.61 5.11
N VAL A 207 8.53 -8.96 3.87
CA VAL A 207 9.21 -8.07 2.93
C VAL A 207 8.14 -7.59 1.95
N GLY A 208 8.01 -6.28 1.83
CA GLY A 208 7.13 -5.65 0.86
C GLY A 208 7.50 -6.12 -0.53
N VAL A 209 6.51 -6.59 -1.27
CA VAL A 209 6.64 -6.94 -2.69
C VAL A 209 6.42 -5.72 -3.58
N TYR A 210 5.92 -4.61 -3.00
CA TYR A 210 5.65 -3.38 -3.71
C TYR A 210 6.30 -2.19 -3.01
N PRO A 211 6.84 -1.24 -3.77
CA PRO A 211 7.33 -0.01 -3.20
C PRO A 211 6.17 0.87 -2.70
N VAL A 212 6.51 1.73 -1.76
CA VAL A 212 5.68 2.74 -1.12
C VAL A 212 6.40 4.07 -1.27
N ASN A 213 5.66 5.18 -1.35
CA ASN A 213 6.26 6.50 -1.36
C ASN A 213 6.45 6.97 0.08
N ILE A 214 7.70 7.23 0.48
CA ILE A 214 8.03 7.95 1.71
C ILE A 214 8.89 9.14 1.30
N HIS A 215 8.42 10.36 1.60
CA HIS A 215 9.13 11.62 1.30
C HIS A 215 9.62 11.76 -0.15
N GLY A 216 8.83 11.30 -1.13
CA GLY A 216 9.15 11.37 -2.56
C GLY A 216 10.06 10.24 -3.04
N ALA A 217 10.46 9.32 -2.18
CA ALA A 217 11.30 8.17 -2.51
C ALA A 217 10.48 6.88 -2.61
N SER A 218 10.75 6.09 -3.65
CA SER A 218 10.19 4.75 -3.83
C SER A 218 10.98 3.74 -2.99
N VAL A 219 10.39 3.30 -1.89
CA VAL A 219 11.01 2.43 -0.87
C VAL A 219 10.14 1.21 -0.61
N TYR A 220 10.72 0.08 -0.24
CA TYR A 220 9.98 -1.12 0.14
C TYR A 220 9.79 -1.18 1.64
N GLU A 221 8.57 -1.49 2.06
CA GLU A 221 8.24 -1.70 3.46
C GLU A 221 8.77 -3.07 3.93
N VAL A 222 9.53 -3.11 5.02
CA VAL A 222 9.96 -4.34 5.67
C VAL A 222 9.45 -4.33 7.09
N ILE A 223 8.57 -5.28 7.41
CA ILE A 223 8.00 -5.43 8.75
C ILE A 223 8.84 -6.45 9.51
N CYS A 224 9.41 -6.00 10.62
CA CYS A 224 10.18 -6.82 11.54
C CYS A 224 9.38 -7.07 12.82
N LYS A 225 9.43 -8.31 13.29
CA LYS A 225 8.89 -8.72 14.59
C LYS A 225 10.03 -8.86 15.56
N MET A 226 10.07 -7.98 16.55
CA MET A 226 11.16 -7.87 17.51
C MET A 226 10.73 -8.33 18.89
N LYS A 227 11.59 -9.09 19.55
CA LYS A 227 11.47 -9.37 20.98
C LYS A 227 12.14 -8.26 21.76
N VAL A 228 11.40 -7.70 22.71
CA VAL A 228 11.95 -6.75 23.67
C VAL A 228 12.67 -7.55 24.77
N PRO A 229 13.95 -7.26 25.06
CA PRO A 229 14.65 -7.88 26.18
C PRO A 229 13.91 -7.62 27.49
N SER A 230 13.75 -8.65 28.33
CA SER A 230 13.37 -8.44 29.73
C SER A 230 14.55 -7.76 30.43
N ARG A 231 14.36 -6.51 30.87
CA ARG A 231 15.27 -5.83 31.80
C ARG A 231 15.04 -6.34 33.22
#